data_AF-A0A2E9LT95-F1
#
_entry.id   AF-A0A2E9LT95-F1
#
_cell.length_a   1.000
_cell.length_b   1.000
_cell.length_c   1.000
_cell.angle_alpha   90.00
_cell.angle_beta   90.00
_cell.angle_gamma   90.00
#
_symmetry.space_group_name_H-M   'P 1'
#
loop_
_entity.id
_entity.type
_entity.pdbx_description
1 polymer ?
#
loop_
_entity_poly.entity_id
_entity_poly.type
_entity_poly.pdbx_seq_one_letter_code
_entity_poly.pdbx_strand_id
1 'polypeptide(L)'
;MAGRIKPILGFAVTITALHFALSILLGNVLAGIGMEAPVGGVLGEPGTIIVFTLIVALTYDWIVQSTGLPVGQAAIVMAVSGAVFYNVFQYMFEQQVLGAAIGESLLLLVFAYAAGSVYGKLS
;
A
#
# COMPACT_ATOMS: atom_id res chain seq x y z
N MET A 1 -7.78 -10.55 19.87
CA MET A 1 -7.93 -10.54 18.40
C MET A 1 -9.27 -9.94 17.95
N ALA A 2 -10.43 -10.35 18.49
CA ALA A 2 -11.75 -9.83 18.05
C ALA A 2 -11.90 -8.29 18.09
N GLY A 3 -11.31 -7.61 19.09
CA GLY A 3 -11.36 -6.15 19.21
C GLY A 3 -10.61 -5.37 18.11
N ARG A 4 -9.67 -6.00 17.40
CA ARG A 4 -8.84 -5.33 16.37
C ARG A 4 -9.20 -5.73 14.94
N ILE A 5 -10.21 -6.58 14.76
CA ILE A 5 -10.70 -6.94 13.42
C ILE A 5 -11.21 -5.70 12.67
N LYS A 6 -11.93 -4.83 13.36
CA LYS A 6 -12.48 -3.60 12.77
C LYS A 6 -11.39 -2.68 12.19
N PRO A 7 -10.34 -2.29 12.92
CA PRO A 7 -9.27 -1.46 12.36
C PRO A 7 -8.47 -2.17 11.27
N ILE A 8 -8.19 -3.48 11.39
CA ILE A 8 -7.49 -4.26 10.35
C ILE A 8 -8.29 -4.26 9.04
N LEU A 9 -9.58 -4.60 9.09
CA LEU A 9 -10.43 -4.63 7.90
C LEU A 9 -10.61 -3.23 7.32
N GLY A 10 -10.74 -2.19 8.16
CA GLY A 10 -10.82 -0.81 7.69
C GLY A 10 -9.58 -0.36 6.93
N PHE A 11 -8.39 -0.73 7.41
CA PHE A 11 -7.13 -0.50 6.71
C PHE A 11 -7.10 -1.22 5.36
N ALA A 12 -7.40 -2.53 5.33
CA ALA A 12 -7.39 -3.33 4.11
C ALA A 12 -8.37 -2.79 3.05
N VAL A 13 -9.60 -2.49 3.45
CA VAL A 13 -10.63 -1.92 2.56
C VAL A 13 -10.21 -0.56 2.02
N THR A 14 -9.54 0.27 2.83
CA THR A 14 -9.07 1.58 2.38
C THR A 14 -8.02 1.44 1.27
N ILE A 15 -7.02 0.57 1.45
CA ILE A 15 -6.00 0.34 0.41
C ILE A 15 -6.61 -0.26 -0.86
N THR A 16 -7.52 -1.22 -0.70
CA THR A 16 -8.21 -1.84 -1.85
C THR A 16 -9.03 -0.79 -2.62
N ALA A 17 -9.82 0.02 -1.92
CA ALA A 17 -10.63 1.07 -2.53
C ALA A 17 -9.77 2.11 -3.24
N LEU A 18 -8.65 2.51 -2.63
CA LEU A 18 -7.70 3.43 -3.24
C LEU A 18 -7.07 2.84 -4.51
N HIS A 19 -6.68 1.57 -4.51
CA HIS A 19 -6.18 0.90 -5.73
C HIS A 19 -7.18 0.95 -6.87
N PHE A 20 -8.43 0.54 -6.62
CA PHE A 20 -9.48 0.57 -7.65
C PHE A 20 -9.80 1.98 -8.11
N ALA A 21 -9.90 2.95 -7.18
CA ALA A 21 -10.15 4.34 -7.52
C ALA A 21 -9.03 4.90 -8.42
N LEU A 22 -7.78 4.56 -8.13
CA LEU A 22 -6.64 5.07 -8.89
C LEU A 22 -6.54 4.43 -10.27
N SER A 23 -6.82 3.13 -10.39
CA SER A 23 -6.94 2.43 -11.67
C SER A 23 -8.01 3.06 -12.57
N ILE A 24 -9.21 3.33 -12.02
CA ILE A 24 -10.34 3.90 -12.77
C ILE A 24 -10.11 5.37 -13.14
N LEU A 25 -9.60 6.18 -12.22
CA LEU A 25 -9.53 7.64 -12.39
C LEU A 25 -8.24 8.11 -13.07
N LEU A 26 -7.13 7.41 -12.86
CA LEU A 26 -5.79 7.87 -13.25
C LEU A 26 -4.99 6.83 -14.03
N GLY A 27 -5.56 5.68 -14.40
CA GLY A 27 -4.84 4.59 -15.08
C GLY A 27 -4.06 5.04 -16.33
N ASN A 28 -4.67 5.85 -17.20
CA ASN A 28 -4.00 6.36 -18.40
C ASN A 28 -2.84 7.31 -18.08
N VAL A 29 -2.96 8.11 -17.02
CA VAL A 29 -1.91 9.04 -16.57
C VAL A 29 -0.75 8.25 -15.97
N LEU A 30 -1.04 7.23 -15.17
CA LEU A 30 -0.05 6.34 -14.57
C LEU A 30 0.73 5.55 -15.63
N ALA A 31 0.04 5.00 -16.62
CA ALA A 31 0.70 4.32 -17.73
C ALA A 31 1.67 5.25 -18.47
N GLY A 32 1.31 6.53 -18.62
CA GLY A 32 2.17 7.55 -19.23
C GLY A 32 3.47 7.86 -18.46
N ILE A 33 3.53 7.56 -17.17
CA ILE A 33 4.76 7.70 -16.35
C ILE A 33 5.49 6.36 -16.13
N GLY A 34 5.07 5.30 -16.83
CA GLY A 34 5.67 3.97 -16.75
C GLY A 34 5.18 3.12 -15.58
N MET A 35 4.12 3.55 -14.88
CA MET A 35 3.46 2.72 -13.87
C MET A 35 2.48 1.79 -14.57
N GLU A 36 2.88 0.55 -14.79
CA GLU A 36 2.02 -0.46 -15.38
C GLU A 36 1.10 -1.08 -14.33
N ALA A 37 -0.15 -1.36 -14.72
CA ALA A 37 -1.04 -2.14 -13.86
C ALA A 37 -0.43 -3.54 -13.67
N PRO A 38 -0.53 -4.15 -12.47
CA PRO A 38 -0.05 -5.51 -12.26
C PRO A 38 -0.72 -6.48 -13.24
N VAL A 39 0.02 -6.96 -14.24
CA VAL A 39 -0.52 -7.90 -15.23
C VAL A 39 -0.35 -9.32 -14.70
N GLY A 40 -1.48 -9.94 -14.35
CA GLY A 40 -1.49 -11.31 -13.85
C GLY A 40 -1.28 -11.38 -12.33
N GLY A 41 -2.15 -12.16 -11.69
CA GLY A 41 -2.08 -12.48 -10.28
C GLY A 41 -2.40 -13.95 -10.11
N VAL A 42 -1.81 -14.60 -9.10
CA VAL A 42 -2.03 -16.03 -8.80
C VAL A 42 -3.53 -16.36 -8.64
N LEU A 43 -4.34 -15.37 -8.26
CA LEU A 43 -5.79 -15.48 -8.07
C LEU A 43 -6.60 -14.65 -9.06
N GLY A 44 -5.97 -14.16 -10.13
CA GLY A 44 -6.49 -13.05 -10.94
C GLY A 44 -6.31 -11.70 -10.23
N GLU A 45 -6.29 -10.61 -11.00
CA GLU A 45 -6.01 -9.25 -10.50
C GLU A 45 -6.85 -8.86 -9.26
N PRO A 46 -8.20 -8.94 -9.26
CA PRO A 46 -8.97 -8.50 -8.10
C PRO A 46 -8.74 -9.39 -6.87
N GLY A 47 -8.55 -10.70 -7.06
CA GLY A 47 -8.29 -11.64 -5.98
C GLY A 47 -6.93 -11.40 -5.33
N THR A 48 -5.89 -11.18 -6.14
CA THR A 48 -4.54 -10.90 -5.67
C THR A 48 -4.47 -9.57 -4.91
N ILE A 49 -5.14 -8.52 -5.39
CA ILE A 49 -5.20 -7.23 -4.68
C ILE A 49 -5.82 -7.41 -3.29
N ILE A 50 -6.96 -8.09 -3.17
CA ILE A 50 -7.64 -8.29 -1.88
C ILE A 50 -6.74 -9.04 -0.89
N VAL A 51 -6.10 -10.12 -1.34
CA VAL A 51 -5.20 -10.90 -0.47
C VAL A 51 -3.97 -10.09 -0.08
N PHE A 52 -3.38 -9.37 -1.02
CA PHE A 52 -2.25 -8.49 -0.76
C PHE A 52 -2.59 -7.43 0.29
N THR A 53 -3.72 -6.71 0.15
CA THR A 53 -4.09 -5.66 1.11
C THR A 53 -4.40 -6.20 2.50
N LEU A 54 -4.95 -7.42 2.61
CA LEU A 54 -5.12 -8.09 3.89
C LEU A 54 -3.78 -8.42 4.55
N ILE A 55 -2.80 -8.93 3.78
CA ILE A 55 -1.45 -9.21 4.30
C ILE A 55 -0.80 -7.92 4.79
N VAL A 56 -0.88 -6.84 4.02
CA VAL A 56 -0.35 -5.53 4.42
C VAL A 56 -1.04 -5.04 5.70
N ALA A 57 -2.37 -5.18 5.80
CA ALA A 57 -3.13 -4.77 7.00
C ALA A 57 -2.73 -5.56 8.25
N LEU A 58 -2.55 -6.87 8.13
CA LEU A 58 -2.08 -7.72 9.22
C LEU A 58 -0.65 -7.36 9.64
N THR A 59 0.22 -7.11 8.66
CA THR A 59 1.61 -6.67 8.90
C THR A 59 1.62 -5.32 9.60
N TYR A 60 0.72 -4.42 9.23
CA TYR A 60 0.56 -3.11 9.84
C TYR A 60 0.10 -3.21 11.30
N ASP A 61 -0.95 -3.98 11.59
CA ASP A 61 -1.38 -4.26 12.98
C ASP A 61 -0.22 -4.83 13.79
N TRP A 62 0.50 -5.81 13.23
CA TRP A 62 1.66 -6.38 13.90
C TRP A 62 2.74 -5.35 14.21
N ILE A 63 3.08 -4.45 13.28
CA ILE A 63 4.06 -3.37 13.52
C ILE A 63 3.56 -2.44 14.63
N VAL A 64 2.32 -1.97 14.58
CA VAL A 64 1.75 -1.08 15.61
C VAL A 64 1.80 -1.74 16.99
N GLN A 65 1.45 -3.02 17.07
CA GLN A 65 1.41 -3.76 18.34
C GLN A 65 2.81 -4.12 18.87
N SER A 66 3.75 -4.45 17.99
CA SER A 66 5.11 -4.86 18.39
C SER A 66 6.01 -3.67 18.75
N THR A 67 5.81 -2.53 18.11
CA THR A 67 6.66 -1.35 18.29
C THR A 67 6.07 -0.32 19.27
N GLY A 68 4.75 -0.35 19.48
CA GLY A 68 4.05 0.69 20.25
C GLY A 68 4.04 2.06 19.57
N LEU A 69 4.42 2.13 18.29
CA LEU A 69 4.44 3.39 17.54
C LEU A 69 3.01 3.93 17.35
N PRO A 70 2.83 5.26 17.41
CA PRO A 70 1.62 5.90 16.93
C PRO A 70 1.30 5.45 15.51
N VAL A 71 0.02 5.18 15.25
CA VAL A 71 -0.52 4.70 13.97
C VAL A 71 0.03 5.48 12.76
N GLY A 72 0.04 6.82 12.82
CA GLY A 72 0.61 7.64 11.74
C GLY A 72 2.11 7.42 11.51
N GLN A 73 2.90 7.23 12.57
CA GLN A 73 4.33 6.95 12.45
C GLN A 73 4.57 5.55 11.89
N ALA A 74 3.81 4.54 12.33
CA ALA A 74 3.90 3.19 11.77
C ALA A 74 3.59 3.17 10.26
N ALA A 75 2.64 3.99 9.80
CA ALA A 75 2.29 4.10 8.38
C ALA A 75 3.43 4.71 7.56
N ILE A 76 4.06 5.77 8.07
CA ILE A 76 5.23 6.39 7.43
C ILE A 76 6.40 5.40 7.38
N VAL A 77 6.71 4.72 8.47
CA VAL A 77 7.81 3.74 8.52
C VAL A 77 7.58 2.62 7.50
N MET A 78 6.37 2.07 7.44
CA MET A 78 6.03 1.05 6.44
C MET A 78 6.19 1.56 5.01
N ALA A 79 5.66 2.76 4.71
CA ALA A 79 5.75 3.34 3.38
C ALA A 79 7.19 3.67 2.97
N VAL A 80 7.96 4.30 3.85
CA VAL A 80 9.37 4.62 3.58
C VAL A 80 10.18 3.35 3.40
N SER A 81 9.93 2.32 4.21
CA SER A 81 10.59 1.02 4.05
C SER A 81 10.27 0.40 2.69
N GLY A 82 9.00 0.40 2.26
CA GLY A 82 8.63 -0.09 0.93
C GLY A 82 9.27 0.73 -0.19
N ALA A 83 9.27 2.06 -0.09
CA ALA A 83 9.91 2.92 -1.09
C ALA A 83 11.41 2.64 -1.22
N VAL A 84 12.12 2.48 -0.10
CA VAL A 84 13.58 2.26 -0.09
C VAL A 84 13.93 0.83 -0.51
N PHE A 85 13.30 -0.18 0.10
CA PHE A 85 13.68 -1.57 -0.13
C PHE A 85 13.11 -2.14 -1.43
N TYR A 86 12.03 -1.58 -1.96
CA TYR A 86 11.42 -2.04 -3.20
C TYR A 86 11.66 -1.05 -4.35
N ASN A 87 11.10 0.17 -4.31
CA ASN A 87 11.13 1.07 -5.47
C ASN A 87 12.53 1.59 -5.80
N VAL A 88 13.34 1.98 -4.80
CA VAL A 88 14.73 2.39 -5.04
C VAL A 88 15.57 1.22 -5.53
N PHE A 89 15.35 0.02 -4.98
CA PHE A 89 16.04 -1.19 -5.45
C PHE A 89 15.69 -1.48 -6.91
N GLN A 90 14.41 -1.50 -7.25
CA GLN A 90 13.88 -1.70 -8.60
C GLN A 90 14.45 -0.69 -9.60
N TYR A 91 14.51 0.59 -9.23
CA TYR A 91 15.13 1.64 -10.04
C TYR A 91 16.63 1.40 -10.27
N MET A 92 17.38 1.10 -9.20
CA MET A 92 18.84 1.00 -9.27
C MET A 92 19.33 -0.30 -9.92
N PHE A 93 18.58 -1.40 -9.79
CA PHE A 93 19.04 -2.74 -10.18
C PHE A 93 18.19 -3.41 -11.27
N GLU A 94 16.88 -3.14 -11.32
CA GLU A 94 15.95 -3.79 -12.24
C GLU A 94 15.49 -2.83 -13.37
N GLN A 95 16.16 -1.68 -13.51
CA GLN A 95 15.92 -0.69 -14.57
C GLN A 95 14.48 -0.16 -14.64
N GLN A 96 13.77 -0.12 -13.50
CA GLN A 96 12.48 0.55 -13.44
C GLN A 96 12.60 2.01 -13.93
N VAL A 97 11.60 2.52 -14.64
CA VAL A 97 11.58 3.92 -15.07
C VAL A 97 11.52 4.83 -13.84
N LEU A 98 12.38 5.88 -13.80
CA LEU A 98 12.44 6.79 -12.66
C LEU A 98 11.08 7.40 -12.30
N GLY A 99 10.27 7.76 -13.30
CA GLY A 99 8.92 8.27 -13.12
C GLY A 99 8.01 7.28 -12.38
N ALA A 100 8.12 5.99 -12.69
CA ALA A 100 7.36 4.94 -12.03
C ALA A 100 7.83 4.74 -10.58
N ALA A 101 9.14 4.66 -10.35
CA ALA A 101 9.70 4.50 -9.00
C ALA A 101 9.30 5.66 -8.06
N ILE A 102 9.33 6.90 -8.55
CA ILE A 102 8.88 8.09 -7.80
C ILE A 102 7.37 8.05 -7.59
N GLY A 103 6.59 7.77 -8.64
CA GLY A 103 5.13 7.71 -8.60
C GLY A 103 4.63 6.67 -7.58
N GLU A 104 5.16 5.45 -7.65
CA GLU A 104 4.85 4.35 -6.73
C GLU A 104 5.23 4.69 -5.30
N SER A 105 6.38 5.32 -5.07
CA SER A 105 6.83 5.73 -3.73
C SER A 105 5.90 6.77 -3.10
N LEU A 106 5.46 7.76 -3.89
CA LEU A 106 4.54 8.78 -3.42
C LEU A 106 3.14 8.21 -3.16
N LEU A 107 2.65 7.35 -4.05
CA LEU A 107 1.36 6.68 -3.88
C LEU A 107 1.36 5.75 -2.67
N LEU A 108 2.44 5.01 -2.45
CA LEU A 108 2.62 4.17 -1.27
C LEU A 108 2.52 5.00 0.02
N LEU A 109 3.16 6.17 0.07
CA LEU A 109 3.09 7.07 1.22
C LEU A 109 1.66 7.59 1.46
N VAL A 110 0.98 8.06 0.42
CA VAL A 110 -0.39 8.56 0.51
C VAL A 110 -1.35 7.46 0.94
N PHE A 111 -1.21 6.25 0.37
CA PHE A 111 -2.08 5.12 0.68
C PHE A 111 -1.88 4.64 2.10
N ALA A 112 -0.61 4.50 2.54
CA ALA A 112 -0.30 4.12 3.92
C ALA A 112 -0.83 5.15 4.92
N TYR A 113 -0.69 6.45 4.63
CA TYR A 113 -1.22 7.50 5.48
C TYR A 113 -2.75 7.47 5.57
N ALA A 114 -3.44 7.33 4.44
CA ALA A 114 -4.90 7.25 4.40
C ALA A 114 -5.42 6.00 5.14
N ALA A 115 -4.83 4.83 4.87
CA ALA A 115 -5.21 3.57 5.51
C ALA A 115 -4.89 3.57 7.01
N GLY A 116 -3.71 4.08 7.40
CA GLY A 116 -3.33 4.26 8.80
C GLY A 116 -4.28 5.22 9.54
N SER A 117 -4.71 6.31 8.89
CA SER A 117 -5.70 7.22 9.47
C SER A 117 -7.05 6.54 9.74
N VAL A 118 -7.51 5.69 8.81
CA VAL A 118 -8.74 4.89 9.00
C VAL A 118 -8.54 3.88 10.12
N TYR A 119 -7.41 3.18 10.14
CA TYR A 119 -7.06 2.24 11.21
C TYR A 119 -7.14 2.92 12.58
N GLY A 120 -6.51 4.09 12.75
CA GLY A 120 -6.47 4.82 14.02
C GLY A 120 -7.85 5.30 14.50
N LYS A 121 -8.77 5.61 13.57
CA LYS A 121 -10.16 5.98 13.90
C LYS A 121 -11.02 4.79 14.32
N LEU A 122 -10.64 3.59 13.90
CA LEU A 122 -11.40 2.36 14.15
C LEU A 122 -10.84 1.52 15.30
N SER A 123 -9.65 1.89 15.80
CA SER A 123 -8.92 1.19 16.86
C SER A 123 -9.33 1.62 18.27
#